data_AF-A0AAW4VRC2-F1
#
_entry.id   AF-A0AAW4VRC2-F1
#
_cell.length_a   1.000
_cell.length_b   1.000
_cell.length_c   1.000
_cell.angle_alpha   90.00
_cell.angle_beta   90.00
_cell.angle_gamma   90.00
#
_symmetry.space_group_name_H-M   'P 1'
#
loop_
_entity.id
_entity.type
_entity.pdbx_description
1 polymer ?
#
loop_
_entity_poly.entity_id
_entity_poly.type
_entity_poly.pdbx_seq_one_letter_code
_entity_poly.pdbx_strand_id
1 'polypeptide(L)' 'MASKLFISAKEVAKELEVSDSYAYRLIRQLNAELEQKGFVVVKGKISRKYFEERVYGMNEMK' A
#
# COMPACT_ATOMS: atom_id res chain seq x y z
N MET A 1 12.59 6.58 -14.04
CA MET A 1 12.88 6.37 -12.61
C MET A 1 12.47 4.95 -12.27
N ALA A 2 13.30 4.16 -11.60
CA ALA A 2 12.98 2.77 -11.28
C ALA A 2 11.67 2.72 -10.46
N SER A 3 10.64 2.08 -11.00
CA SER A 3 9.38 1.89 -10.28
C SER A 3 9.67 1.02 -9.07
N LYS A 4 9.62 1.62 -7.87
CA LYS A 4 9.71 0.85 -6.64
C LYS A 4 8.47 -0.04 -6.57
N LEU A 5 8.67 -1.35 -6.63
CA LEU A 5 7.61 -2.36 -6.54
C LEU A 5 6.84 -2.26 -5.21
N PHE A 6 7.50 -1.78 -4.16
CA PHE A 6 6.93 -1.61 -2.84
C PHE A 6 6.97 -0.15 -2.38
N ILE A 7 5.94 0.26 -1.66
CA ILE A 7 5.85 1.56 -0.98
C ILE A 7 5.88 1.34 0.54
N SER A 8 6.64 2.16 1.24
CA SER A 8 6.75 2.14 2.70
C SER A 8 5.69 3.01 3.38
N ALA A 9 5.44 2.78 4.68
CA ALA A 9 4.54 3.63 5.48
C ALA A 9 4.90 5.12 5.42
N LYS A 10 6.19 5.46 5.40
CA LYS A 10 6.65 6.85 5.30
C LYS A 10 6.35 7.48 3.93
N GLU A 11 6.45 6.69 2.86
CA GLU A 11 6.08 7.15 1.52
C GLU A 11 4.56 7.33 1.42
N VAL A 12 3.77 6.38 1.94
CA VAL A 12 2.30 6.51 2.03
C VAL A 12 1.88 7.74 2.85
N ALA A 13 2.53 8.00 3.99
CA ALA A 13 2.22 9.15 4.83
C ALA A 13 2.42 10.48 4.08
N LYS A 14 3.52 10.59 3.32
CA LYS A 14 3.81 11.75 2.48
C LYS A 14 2.85 11.88 1.31
N GLU A 15 2.51 10.78 0.65
CA GLU A 15 1.67 10.75 -0.54
C GLU A 15 0.20 11.07 -0.23
N LEU A 16 -0.28 10.70 0.96
CA LEU A 16 -1.64 10.97 1.42
C LEU A 16 -1.76 12.18 2.37
N GLU A 17 -0.65 12.84 2.69
CA GLU A 17 -0.58 13.94 3.67
C GLU A 17 -1.21 13.60 5.03
N VAL A 18 -0.95 12.38 5.50
CA VAL A 18 -1.46 11.85 6.78
C VAL A 18 -0.33 11.62 7.79
N SER A 19 -0.69 11.41 9.06
CA SER A 19 0.29 11.04 10.07
C SER A 19 0.93 9.67 9.80
N ASP A 20 2.19 9.51 10.21
CA ASP A 20 2.91 8.22 10.13
C ASP A 20 2.09 7.09 10.76
N SER A 21 1.49 7.34 11.92
CA SER A 21 0.66 6.35 12.63
C SER A 21 -0.56 5.92 11.81
N TYR A 22 -1.18 6.85 11.08
CA TYR A 22 -2.29 6.53 10.20
C TYR A 22 -1.83 5.71 8.99
N ALA A 23 -0.72 6.08 8.36
CA ALA A 23 -0.16 5.33 7.24
C ALA A 23 0.22 3.89 7.63
N TYR A 24 0.80 3.68 8.82
CA TYR A 24 1.07 2.35 9.35
C TYR A 24 -0.21 1.52 9.57
N ARG A 25 -1.27 2.13 10.12
CA ARG A 25 -2.58 1.47 10.29
C ARG A 25 -3.17 1.06 8.94
N LEU A 26 -3.11 1.96 7.96
CA LEU A 26 -3.61 1.70 6.60
C LEU A 26 -2.85 0.53 5.95
N ILE A 27 -1.51 0.56 5.94
CA ILE A 27 -0.70 -0.55 5.41
C ILE A 27 -1.01 -1.87 6.12
N ARG A 28 -1.20 -1.84 7.44
CA ARG A 28 -1.56 -3.05 8.20
C ARG A 28 -2.90 -3.63 7.75
N GLN A 29 -3.90 -2.78 7.53
CA GLN A 29 -5.21 -3.20 7.04
C GLN A 29 -5.11 -3.78 5.62
N LEU A 30 -4.40 -3.10 4.72
CA LEU A 30 -4.23 -3.55 3.34
C LEU A 30 -3.43 -4.85 3.24
N ASN A 31 -2.40 -5.03 4.07
CA ASN A 31 -1.68 -6.28 4.16
C ASN A 31 -2.56 -7.42 4.72
N ALA A 32 -3.45 -7.16 5.67
CA ALA A 32 -4.40 -8.17 6.13
C ALA A 32 -5.37 -8.61 5.01
N GLU A 33 -5.82 -7.68 4.14
CA GLU A 33 -6.60 -8.04 2.95
C GLU A 33 -5.81 -8.92 1.97
N LEU A 34 -4.52 -8.61 1.77
CA LEU A 34 -3.63 -9.40 0.90
C LEU A 34 -3.34 -10.79 1.47
N GLU A 35 -3.10 -10.90 2.79
CA GLU A 35 -2.94 -12.19 3.48
C GLU A 35 -4.20 -13.06 3.31
N GLN A 36 -5.39 -12.48 3.44
CA GLN A 36 -6.65 -13.18 3.24
C GLN A 36 -6.84 -13.68 1.80
N LYS A 37 -6.29 -12.95 0.82
CA LYS A 37 -6.26 -13.36 -0.59
C LYS A 37 -5.16 -14.38 -0.90
N GLY A 38 -4.35 -14.79 0.09
CA GLY A 38 -3.28 -15.77 -0.06
C GLY A 38 -1.95 -15.19 -0.54
N PHE A 39 -1.77 -13.87 -0.53
CA PHE A 39 -0.50 -13.23 -0.88
C PHE A 39 0.44 -13.17 0.31
N VAL A 40 1.75 -13.20 0.02
CA VAL A 40 2.79 -12.92 1.00
C VAL A 40 2.91 -11.41 1.20
N VAL A 41 2.87 -10.96 2.45
CA VAL A 41 2.98 -9.53 2.79
C VAL A 41 4.21 -9.24 3.64
N VAL A 42 4.63 -7.97 3.63
CA VAL A 42 5.79 -7.51 4.40
C VAL A 42 5.34 -6.41 5.37
N LYS A 43 5.61 -6.58 6.66
CA LYS A 43 5.25 -5.55 7.66
C LYS A 43 5.91 -4.21 7.33
N GLY A 44 5.11 -3.14 7.32
CA GLY A 44 5.56 -1.76 7.06
C GLY A 44 5.75 -1.41 5.57
N LYS A 45 5.52 -2.36 4.66
CA LYS A 45 5.55 -2.13 3.20
C LYS A 45 4.33 -2.76 2.55
N ILE A 46 3.98 -2.26 1.36
CA ILE A 46 2.93 -2.86 0.53
C ILE A 46 3.29 -2.72 -0.95
N SER A 47 2.76 -3.59 -1.80
CA SER A 47 2.88 -3.43 -3.25
C SER A 47 2.31 -2.07 -3.67
N ARG A 48 3.09 -1.29 -4.42
CA ARG A 48 2.65 0.03 -4.92
C ARG A 48 1.39 -0.11 -5.78
N LYS A 49 1.34 -1.12 -6.64
CA LYS A 49 0.17 -1.41 -7.49
C LYS A 49 -1.08 -1.65 -6.65
N TYR A 50 -0.99 -2.47 -5.60
CA TYR A 50 -2.15 -2.77 -4.75
C TYR A 50 -2.61 -1.54 -3.95
N PHE A 51 -1.66 -0.72 -3.48
CA PHE A 51 -1.99 0.54 -2.84
C PHE A 51 -2.73 1.48 -3.79
N GLU A 52 -2.22 1.68 -5.01
CA GLU A 52 -2.83 2.56 -6.02
C GLU A 52 -4.22 2.06 -6.45
N GLU A 53 -4.38 0.76 -6.70
CA GLU A 53 -5.67 0.11 -6.98
C GLU A 53 -6.67 0.36 -5.86
N ARG A 54 -6.25 0.19 -4.59
CA ARG A 54 -7.16 0.22 -3.45
C ARG A 54 -7.50 1.63 -2.97
N VAL A 55 -6.57 2.58 -3.12
CA VAL A 55 -6.73 3.96 -2.64
C VAL A 55 -7.31 4.86 -3.72
N TYR A 56 -6.85 4.74 -4.96
CA TYR A 56 -7.29 5.61 -6.06
C TYR A 56 -8.31 4.94 -6.98
N GLY A 57 -8.64 3.67 -6.75
CA GLY A 57 -9.54 2.93 -7.64
C GLY A 57 -8.96 2.74 -9.04
N MET A 58 -7.64 2.89 -9.21
CA MET A 58 -6.96 2.65 -10.48
C MET A 58 -6.94 1.15 -10.76
N ASN A 59 -8.07 0.61 -11.23
CA ASN A 59 -8.00 -0.57 -12.08
C ASN A 59 -7.41 -0.10 -13.41
N GLU A 60 -6.27 -0.65 -13.80
CA GLU A 60 -5.91 -0.66 -15.22
C GLU A 60 -7.08 -1.36 -15.92
N MET A 61 -8.04 -0.58 -16.44
CA MET A 61 -9.04 -1.07 -17.37
C MET A 61 -8.24 -1.58 -18.57
N LYS A 62 -8.03 -2.89 -18.60
CA LYS A 62 -7.62 -3.62 -19.79
C LYS A 62 -8.76 -3.62 -20.80
#